data_AF-A0A0S7EM12-F1
#
_entry.id   AF-A0A0S7EM12-F1
#
_cell.length_a   1.000
_cell.length_b   1.000
_cell.length_c   1.000
_cell.angle_alpha   90.00
_cell.angle_beta   90.00
_cell.angle_gamma   90.00
#
_symmetry.space_group_name_H-M   'P 1'
#
loop_
_entity.id
_entity.type
_entity.pdbx_description
1 polymer ?
#
loop_
_entity_poly.entity_id
_entity_poly.type
_entity_poly.pdbx_seq_one_letter_code
_entity_poly.pdbx_strand_id
1 'polypeptide(L)'
;GQNSRLFYQMHQATDPSLFSVALYTGEIRTIRRLVEKDATRQRLVILIKDNGQPPLSATASIVLTVVDSVPESLSDFGDLTLSPKPPSNLALYLIVSLSTISLIFLVAIIVLAVVKCYKDRETHSGYNLPP
;
A
#
# COMPACT_ATOMS: atom_id res chain seq x y z
N GLY A 1 23.66 5.36 -28.63
CA GLY A 1 25.06 4.90 -28.48
C GLY A 1 25.08 3.42 -28.14
N GLN A 2 26.23 2.73 -28.14
CA GLN A 2 26.33 1.28 -27.88
C GLN A 2 25.58 0.83 -26.60
N ASN A 3 25.57 1.68 -25.56
CA ASN A 3 24.95 1.40 -24.26
C ASN A 3 23.41 1.42 -24.27
N SER A 4 22.76 1.77 -25.38
CA SER A 4 21.29 1.75 -25.49
C SER A 4 20.72 0.38 -25.86
N ARG A 5 21.57 -0.63 -26.07
CA ARG A 5 21.16 -2.02 -26.32
C ARG A 5 21.21 -2.78 -25.01
N LEU A 6 20.06 -3.30 -24.59
CA LEU A 6 19.91 -4.08 -23.38
C LEU A 6 19.63 -5.55 -23.70
N PHE A 7 20.18 -6.43 -22.87
CA PHE A 7 19.92 -7.86 -22.89
C PHE A 7 19.23 -8.28 -21.59
N TYR A 8 18.18 -9.07 -21.70
CA TYR A 8 17.36 -9.53 -20.58
C TYR A 8 17.48 -11.04 -20.42
N GLN A 9 17.68 -11.49 -19.18
CA GLN A 9 17.83 -12.92 -18.88
C GLN A 9 17.09 -13.29 -17.60
N MET A 10 16.44 -14.45 -17.60
CA MET A 10 15.83 -15.02 -16.40
C MET A 10 16.93 -15.41 -15.41
N HIS A 11 17.04 -14.69 -14.29
CA HIS A 11 18.03 -14.97 -13.25
C HIS A 11 17.48 -15.90 -12.17
N GLN A 12 16.25 -15.66 -11.71
CA GLN A 12 15.55 -16.54 -10.75
C GLN A 12 14.04 -16.51 -11.04
N ALA A 13 13.37 -17.64 -10.92
CA ALA A 13 11.91 -17.74 -11.02
C ALA A 13 11.39 -18.70 -9.94
N THR A 14 10.21 -18.42 -9.40
CA THR A 14 9.50 -19.36 -8.50
C THR A 14 9.32 -20.73 -9.18
N ASP A 15 8.86 -20.73 -10.44
CA ASP A 15 8.87 -21.91 -11.31
C ASP A 15 9.48 -21.51 -12.68
N PRO A 16 10.70 -21.98 -12.99
CA PRO A 16 11.35 -21.71 -14.28
C PRO A 16 10.62 -22.29 -15.50
N SER A 17 9.69 -23.23 -15.31
CA SER A 17 8.90 -23.83 -16.40
C SER A 17 7.69 -23.00 -16.81
N LEU A 18 7.35 -21.94 -16.05
CA LEU A 18 6.16 -21.14 -16.30
C LEU A 18 6.41 -19.93 -17.17
N PHE A 19 7.56 -19.28 -17.05
CA PHE A 19 7.81 -17.99 -17.69
C PHE A 19 9.13 -17.96 -18.44
N SER A 20 9.13 -17.29 -19.59
CA SER A 20 10.33 -16.94 -20.36
C SER A 20 10.41 -15.44 -20.54
N VAL A 21 11.64 -14.92 -20.76
CA VAL A 21 11.89 -13.52 -21.09
C VAL A 21 12.57 -13.44 -22.45
N ALA A 22 12.09 -12.54 -23.30
CA ALA A 22 12.69 -12.26 -24.60
C ALA A 22 13.99 -11.44 -24.44
N LEU A 23 15.08 -11.94 -25.04
CA LEU A 23 16.43 -11.43 -24.82
C LEU A 23 16.60 -9.93 -25.10
N TYR A 24 15.91 -9.36 -26.09
CA TYR A 24 16.13 -7.98 -26.54
C TYR A 24 15.02 -7.00 -26.15
N THR A 25 13.81 -7.50 -25.90
CA THR A 25 12.64 -6.67 -25.58
C THR A 25 12.31 -6.71 -24.10
N GLY A 26 12.77 -7.73 -23.37
CA GLY A 26 12.38 -7.96 -21.99
C GLY A 26 10.93 -8.44 -21.85
N GLU A 27 10.25 -8.78 -22.96
CA GLU A 27 8.88 -9.29 -22.92
C GLU A 27 8.83 -10.62 -22.17
N ILE A 28 7.92 -10.72 -21.19
CA ILE A 28 7.73 -11.93 -20.40
C ILE A 28 6.51 -12.67 -20.91
N ARG A 29 6.67 -13.96 -21.23
CA ARG A 29 5.61 -14.82 -21.73
C ARG A 29 5.48 -16.07 -20.89
N THR A 30 4.27 -16.64 -20.84
CA THR A 30 4.05 -17.96 -20.28
C THR A 30 4.54 -19.04 -21.24
N ILE A 31 5.31 -20.01 -20.76
CA ILE A 31 5.80 -21.15 -21.56
C ILE A 31 4.70 -22.21 -21.71
N ARG A 32 3.88 -22.40 -20.67
CA ARG A 32 2.73 -23.31 -20.63
C ARG A 32 1.54 -22.64 -19.97
N ARG A 33 0.36 -23.25 -20.12
CA ARG A 33 -0.82 -22.83 -19.36
C ARG A 33 -0.57 -23.00 -17.86
N LEU A 34 -1.06 -22.04 -17.11
CA LEU A 34 -1.14 -22.13 -15.66
C LEU A 34 -2.25 -23.11 -15.29
N VAL A 35 -2.01 -23.88 -14.24
CA VAL A 35 -2.94 -24.87 -13.68
C VAL A 35 -3.07 -24.66 -12.18
N GLU A 36 -4.12 -25.19 -11.56
CA GLU A 36 -4.43 -24.99 -10.14
C GLU A 36 -3.31 -25.41 -9.17
N LYS A 37 -2.45 -26.37 -9.58
CA LYS A 37 -1.28 -26.80 -8.79
C LYS A 37 -0.13 -25.80 -8.80
N ASP A 38 -0.12 -24.84 -9.72
CA ASP A 38 0.93 -23.84 -9.81
C ASP A 38 0.76 -22.82 -8.67
N ALA A 39 1.87 -22.30 -8.16
CA ALA A 39 1.79 -21.30 -7.10
C ALA A 39 1.03 -20.05 -7.58
N THR A 40 0.09 -19.57 -6.78
CA THR A 40 -0.68 -18.35 -7.11
C THR A 40 0.19 -17.11 -7.10
N ARG A 41 1.24 -17.07 -6.26
CA ARG A 41 2.21 -15.98 -6.21
C ARG A 41 3.53 -16.41 -6.86
N GLN A 42 3.91 -15.70 -7.90
CA GLN A 42 5.11 -15.97 -8.70
C GLN A 42 6.10 -14.82 -8.55
N ARG A 43 7.38 -15.13 -8.38
CA ARG A 43 8.45 -14.14 -8.36
C ARG A 43 9.43 -14.41 -9.48
N LEU A 44 9.70 -13.39 -10.27
CA LEU A 44 10.65 -13.38 -11.38
C LEU A 44 11.75 -12.37 -11.07
N VAL A 45 13.00 -12.74 -11.34
CA VAL A 45 14.17 -11.88 -11.20
C VAL A 45 14.87 -11.84 -12.55
N ILE A 46 14.90 -10.68 -13.18
CA ILE A 46 15.45 -10.48 -14.52
C ILE A 46 16.79 -9.76 -14.39
N LEU A 47 17.84 -10.37 -14.94
CA LEU A 47 19.13 -9.71 -15.12
C LEU A 47 19.08 -8.89 -16.41
N ILE A 48 19.40 -7.60 -16.30
CA ILE A 48 19.51 -6.68 -17.42
C ILE A 48 20.97 -6.32 -17.60
N LYS A 49 21.50 -6.46 -18.82
CA LYS A 49 22.88 -6.10 -19.16
C LYS A 49 22.87 -5.06 -20.27
N ASP A 50 23.69 -4.03 -20.14
CA ASP A 50 23.97 -3.15 -21.27
C ASP A 50 25.04 -3.77 -22.20
N ASN A 51 25.24 -3.14 -23.35
CA ASN A 51 26.27 -3.51 -24.31
C ASN A 51 27.50 -2.57 -24.24
N GLY A 52 27.81 -2.05 -23.04
CA GLY A 52 29.00 -1.25 -22.79
C GLY A 52 30.28 -2.09 -22.75
N GLN A 53 31.43 -1.41 -22.76
CA GLN A 53 32.73 -2.05 -22.47
C GLN A 53 33.44 -1.26 -21.35
N PRO A 54 33.51 -1.80 -20.12
CA PRO A 54 32.91 -3.07 -19.67
C PRO A 54 31.37 -2.99 -19.59
N PRO A 55 30.65 -4.12 -19.71
CA PRO A 55 29.19 -4.12 -19.60
C PRO A 55 28.75 -3.92 -18.15
N LEU A 56 27.74 -3.07 -17.95
CA LEU A 56 27.06 -2.89 -16.67
C LEU A 56 25.83 -3.79 -16.59
N SER A 57 25.46 -4.17 -15.37
CA SER A 57 24.32 -5.04 -15.10
C SER A 57 23.42 -4.45 -14.03
N ALA A 58 22.11 -4.69 -14.16
CA ALA A 58 21.08 -4.38 -13.17
C ALA A 58 20.15 -5.57 -13.02
N THR A 59 19.36 -5.62 -11.94
CA THR A 59 18.38 -6.67 -11.72
C THR A 59 17.01 -6.06 -11.43
N ALA A 60 15.96 -6.60 -12.03
CA ALA A 60 14.58 -6.24 -11.75
C ALA A 60 13.83 -7.43 -11.12
N SER A 61 13.07 -7.19 -10.05
CA SER A 61 12.22 -8.20 -9.43
C SER A 61 10.75 -7.91 -9.72
N ILE A 62 10.05 -8.89 -10.28
CA ILE A 62 8.64 -8.81 -10.64
C ILE A 62 7.89 -9.84 -9.79
N VAL A 63 6.80 -9.41 -9.16
CA VAL A 63 5.92 -10.29 -8.38
C VAL A 63 4.55 -10.28 -9.04
N LEU A 64 4.09 -11.46 -9.43
CA LEU A 64 2.83 -11.69 -10.12
C LEU A 64 1.90 -12.47 -9.19
N THR A 65 0.61 -12.16 -9.24
CA THR A 65 -0.43 -12.96 -8.58
C THR A 65 -1.41 -13.43 -9.64
N VAL A 66 -1.62 -14.74 -9.69
CA VAL A 66 -2.53 -15.40 -10.62
C VAL A 66 -3.92 -15.39 -9.99
N VAL A 67 -4.91 -14.88 -10.74
CA VAL A 67 -6.30 -14.80 -10.32
C VAL A 67 -7.19 -15.42 -11.40
N ASP A 68 -8.19 -16.20 -11.00
CA ASP A 68 -9.09 -16.91 -11.95
C ASP A 68 -10.02 -15.94 -12.69
N SER A 69 -10.34 -14.82 -12.05
CA SER A 69 -11.08 -13.71 -12.63
C SER A 69 -10.45 -12.42 -12.14
N VAL A 70 -10.25 -11.46 -13.04
CA VAL A 70 -9.95 -10.07 -12.68
C VAL A 70 -11.19 -9.55 -11.95
N PRO A 71 -11.14 -9.27 -10.64
CA PRO A 71 -12.25 -8.61 -9.96
C PRO A 71 -12.57 -7.32 -10.71
N GLU A 72 -13.84 -7.04 -10.93
CA GLU A 72 -14.34 -5.85 -11.64
C GLU A 72 -13.82 -4.53 -11.01
N SER A 73 -13.31 -4.58 -9.78
CA SER A 73 -12.61 -3.49 -9.10
C SER A 73 -11.15 -3.27 -9.51
N LEU A 74 -10.55 -4.10 -10.36
CA LEU A 74 -9.16 -3.93 -10.86
C LEU A 74 -9.08 -3.16 -12.19
N SER A 75 -10.21 -2.78 -12.81
CA SER A 75 -10.20 -1.86 -13.96
C SER A 75 -9.68 -0.46 -13.61
N ASP A 76 -9.50 -0.16 -12.32
CA ASP A 76 -8.90 1.07 -11.80
C ASP A 76 -7.34 1.06 -11.83
N PHE A 77 -6.71 -0.02 -12.32
CA PHE A 77 -5.25 -0.13 -12.42
C PHE A 77 -4.60 0.76 -13.50
N GLY A 78 -5.39 1.61 -14.17
CA GLY A 78 -4.86 2.71 -14.98
C GLY A 78 -4.16 3.79 -14.15
N ASP A 79 -4.40 3.87 -12.83
CA ASP A 79 -3.80 4.87 -11.95
C ASP A 79 -2.57 4.31 -11.20
N LEU A 80 -1.59 3.87 -11.98
CA LEU A 80 -0.26 3.48 -11.51
C LEU A 80 0.52 4.71 -11.03
N THR A 81 0.28 5.23 -9.83
CA THR A 81 1.34 5.85 -9.00
C THR A 81 0.86 6.08 -7.56
N LEU A 82 1.62 5.55 -6.58
CA LEU A 82 1.62 6.00 -5.18
C LEU A 82 0.32 5.86 -4.36
N SER A 83 -0.02 4.66 -3.91
CA SER A 83 -0.55 4.53 -2.55
C SER A 83 -0.44 3.10 -2.02
N PRO A 84 0.27 2.85 -0.90
CA PRO A 84 0.01 1.65 -0.13
C PRO A 84 -1.39 1.82 0.43
N LYS A 85 -2.40 1.25 -0.24
CA LYS A 85 -3.76 1.15 0.28
C LYS A 85 -3.63 0.56 1.68
N PRO A 86 -3.85 1.33 2.76
CA PRO A 86 -3.72 0.79 4.10
C PRO A 86 -4.65 -0.42 4.18
N PRO A 87 -4.23 -1.52 4.81
CA PRO A 87 -5.10 -2.67 4.96
C PRO A 87 -6.41 -2.15 5.55
N SER A 88 -7.56 -2.53 4.99
CA SER A 88 -8.88 -2.02 5.38
C SER A 88 -9.06 -1.97 6.91
N ASN A 89 -8.50 -2.95 7.62
CA ASN A 89 -8.42 -2.99 9.07
C ASN A 89 -7.76 -1.75 9.71
N LEU A 90 -6.63 -1.28 9.19
CA LEU A 90 -5.94 -0.08 9.71
C LEU A 90 -6.78 1.18 9.50
N ALA A 91 -7.40 1.33 8.33
CA ALA A 91 -8.30 2.45 8.07
C ALA A 91 -9.50 2.43 9.04
N LEU A 92 -10.09 1.25 9.28
CA LEU A 92 -11.15 1.06 10.27
C LEU A 92 -10.69 1.39 11.70
N TYR A 93 -9.50 0.92 12.11
CA TYR A 93 -8.94 1.26 13.43
C TYR A 93 -8.75 2.76 13.61
N LEU A 94 -8.27 3.48 12.59
CA LEU A 94 -8.09 4.93 12.65
C LEU A 94 -9.44 5.66 12.77
N ILE A 95 -10.44 5.27 12.00
CA ILE A 95 -11.79 5.87 12.08
C ILE A 95 -12.40 5.63 13.46
N VAL A 96 -12.36 4.39 13.95
CA VAL A 96 -12.92 4.03 15.26
C VAL A 96 -12.20 4.78 16.38
N SER A 97 -10.86 4.79 16.36
CA SER A 97 -10.06 5.45 17.39
C SER A 97 -10.24 6.96 17.38
N LEU A 98 -10.27 7.60 16.21
CA LEU A 98 -10.45 9.05 16.13
C LEU A 98 -11.86 9.46 16.59
N SER A 99 -12.87 8.68 16.23
CA SER A 99 -14.27 8.92 16.65
C SER A 99 -14.42 8.80 18.17
N THR A 100 -13.83 7.77 18.78
CA THR A 100 -13.91 7.56 20.24
C THR A 100 -13.15 8.63 21.02
N ILE A 101 -11.92 8.96 20.60
CA ILE A 101 -11.12 10.01 21.23
C ILE A 101 -11.83 11.37 21.15
N SER A 102 -12.38 11.72 19.99
CA SER A 102 -13.13 12.96 19.79
C SER A 102 -14.37 13.04 20.69
N LEU A 103 -15.12 11.94 20.78
CA LEU A 103 -16.30 11.86 21.64
C LEU A 103 -15.94 12.02 23.13
N ILE A 104 -14.91 11.33 23.61
CA ILE A 104 -14.44 11.44 24.99
C ILE A 104 -14.00 12.87 25.30
N PHE A 105 -13.27 13.49 24.38
CA PHE A 105 -12.81 14.87 24.51
C PHE A 105 -13.98 15.87 24.57
N LEU A 106 -14.98 15.69 23.71
CA LEU A 106 -16.20 16.51 23.72
C LEU A 106 -16.95 16.38 25.05
N VAL A 107 -17.14 15.16 25.55
CA VAL A 107 -17.78 14.90 26.86
C VAL A 107 -16.98 15.56 27.99
N ALA A 108 -15.66 15.45 27.97
CA ALA A 108 -14.80 16.10 28.96
C ALA A 108 -14.96 17.63 28.94
N ILE A 109 -15.00 18.25 27.76
CA ILE A 109 -15.25 19.70 27.62
C ILE A 109 -16.61 20.08 28.22
N ILE A 110 -17.68 19.33 27.91
CA ILE A 110 -19.02 19.60 28.43
C ILE A 110 -19.03 19.52 29.96
N VAL A 111 -18.46 18.47 30.54
CA VAL A 111 -18.36 18.32 32.00
C VAL A 111 -17.57 19.47 32.63
N LEU A 112 -16.43 19.84 32.05
CA LEU A 112 -15.63 20.96 32.54
C LEU A 112 -16.37 22.29 32.44
N ALA A 113 -17.10 22.54 31.34
CA ALA A 113 -17.91 23.73 31.17
C ALA A 113 -19.03 23.80 32.22
N VAL A 114 -19.73 22.68 32.44
CA VAL A 114 -20.79 22.59 33.46
C VAL A 114 -20.24 22.85 34.86
N VAL A 115 -19.15 22.17 35.25
CA VAL A 115 -18.49 22.37 36.54
C VAL A 115 -18.01 23.81 36.71
N LYS A 116 -17.42 24.40 35.67
CA LYS A 116 -16.96 25.78 35.68
C LYS A 116 -18.14 26.75 35.83
N CYS A 117 -19.25 26.54 35.11
CA CYS A 117 -20.47 27.34 35.23
C CYS A 117 -21.11 27.21 36.61
N TYR A 118 -21.16 26.01 37.20
CA TYR A 118 -21.64 25.84 38.57
C TYR A 118 -20.75 26.59 39.57
N LYS A 119 -19.43 26.43 39.47
CA LYS A 119 -18.50 27.10 40.38
C LYS A 119 -18.55 28.62 40.23
N ASP A 120 -18.68 29.13 39.02
CA ASP A 120 -18.78 30.58 38.74
C ASP A 120 -20.07 31.18 39.34
N ARG A 121 -21.19 30.44 39.25
CA ARG A 121 -22.48 30.82 39.87
C ARG A 121 -22.40 30.85 41.40
N GLU A 122 -21.72 29.88 42.03
CA GLU A 122 -21.48 29.88 43.48
C GLU A 122 -20.65 31.09 43.92
N THR A 123 -19.59 31.44 43.18
CA THR A 123 -18.80 32.66 43.47
C THR A 123 -19.62 33.94 43.31
N HIS A 124 -20.46 34.08 42.28
CA HIS A 124 -21.27 35.29 42.09
C HIS A 124 -22.41 35.41 43.12
N SER A 125 -22.95 34.29 43.62
CA SER A 125 -23.97 34.30 44.67
C SER A 125 -23.42 34.72 46.04
N GLY A 126 -22.12 34.50 46.31
CA GLY A 126 -21.46 34.88 47.56
C GLY A 126 -21.15 36.38 47.74
N TYR A 127 -21.18 37.17 46.67
CA TYR A 127 -20.93 38.63 46.70
C TYR A 127 -22.21 39.49 46.73
N ASN A 128 -23.40 38.87 46.70
CA ASN A 128 -24.69 39.58 46.69
C ASN A 128 -25.38 39.62 48.07
N LEU A 129 -24.64 39.43 49.17
CA LEU A 129 -25.16 39.67 50.51
C LEU A 129 -24.99 41.16 50.87
N PRO A 130 -26.06 41.95 51.06
CA PRO A 130 -25.93 43.32 51.55
C PRO A 130 -25.48 43.32 53.03
N PRO A 131 -24.82 44.40 53.49
CA PRO A 131 -24.28 44.53 54.85
C PRO A 131 -25.36 44.55 55.93
#